data_AF-A0A1Y6L0R1-F1
#
_entry.id   AF-A0A1Y6L0R1-F1
#
_cell.length_a   1.000
_cell.length_b   1.000
_cell.length_c   1.000
_cell.angle_alpha   90.00
_cell.angle_beta   90.00
_cell.angle_gamma   90.00
#
_symmetry.space_group_name_H-M   'P 1'
#
loop_
_entity.id
_entity.type
_entity.pdbx_description
1 polymer ?
#
loop_
_entity_poly.entity_id
_entity_poly.type
_entity_poly.pdbx_seq_one_letter_code
_entity_poly.pdbx_strand_id
1 'polypeptide(L)'
;MVSVLIIGRFRQENTPQLKDIDISQLPYTHLNVSFVTAHASKGLEADYVILFGIDTGSFPSTRENDELIDIVLPNKEHFTYGEERRLFYVALTRAKHFVYILFDGDKSSPFLSEMAKFGIQHVDNKLAPQLAKWHCNQCKTGELRPFTTKYNKTLYKCSFAPACDTLVNSCKHCKSPLEVHAKGFRRCRGCGELEIGCLRCGIGTMVARCENDPNRETFYGCNRFRPSTDDSCRENITIKSYELRIQTAAKLVKNKS
;
A
#
# COMPACT_ATOMS: atom_id res chain seq x y z
N MET A 1 11.01 20.18 -25.26
CA MET A 1 11.52 19.34 -24.15
C MET A 1 10.63 19.59 -22.96
N VAL A 2 10.21 18.52 -22.28
CA VAL A 2 9.39 18.60 -21.07
C VAL A 2 10.32 18.71 -19.86
N SER A 3 10.04 19.65 -18.96
CA SER A 3 10.84 19.89 -17.76
C SER A 3 10.33 19.03 -16.59
N VAL A 4 11.26 18.33 -15.93
CA VAL A 4 11.00 17.49 -14.75
C VAL A 4 11.93 17.95 -13.63
N LEU A 5 11.34 18.37 -12.52
CA LEU A 5 12.09 18.82 -11.34
C LEU A 5 11.92 17.82 -10.20
N ILE A 6 13.02 17.18 -9.80
CA ILE A 6 13.06 16.32 -8.63
C ILE A 6 13.40 17.20 -7.42
N ILE A 7 12.56 17.16 -6.39
CA ILE A 7 12.72 17.96 -5.18
C ILE A 7 12.86 17.04 -3.98
N GLY A 8 14.01 17.11 -3.30
CA GLY A 8 14.25 16.42 -2.02
C GLY A 8 14.30 17.39 -0.82
N ARG A 9 14.23 16.86 0.41
CA ARG A 9 14.50 17.68 1.61
C ARG A 9 15.99 18.03 1.72
N PHE A 10 16.84 17.06 1.45
CA PHE A 10 18.29 17.14 1.54
C PHE A 10 18.92 17.14 0.16
N ARG A 11 20.21 17.49 0.09
CA ARG A 11 20.98 17.35 -1.15
C ARG A 11 20.99 15.89 -1.61
N GLN A 12 21.14 15.67 -2.91
CA GLN A 12 21.10 14.35 -3.52
C GLN A 12 22.11 13.37 -2.88
N GLU A 13 23.34 13.85 -2.62
CA GLU A 13 24.40 13.10 -1.93
C GLU A 13 24.01 12.56 -0.55
N ASN A 14 23.06 13.23 0.11
CA ASN A 14 22.53 12.88 1.42
C ASN A 14 21.18 12.17 1.35
N THR A 15 20.77 11.74 0.15
CA THR A 15 19.55 10.98 -0.10
C THR A 15 19.95 9.56 -0.51
N PRO A 16 19.98 8.58 0.42
CA PRO A 16 20.53 7.25 0.17
C PRO A 16 19.98 6.55 -1.07
N GLN A 17 18.69 6.76 -1.37
CA GLN A 17 18.00 6.15 -2.50
C GLN A 17 18.37 6.75 -3.87
N LEU A 18 18.99 7.94 -3.89
CA LEU A 18 19.43 8.64 -5.10
C LEU A 18 20.96 8.68 -5.24
N LYS A 19 21.69 8.04 -4.34
CA LYS A 19 23.16 8.09 -4.28
C LYS A 19 23.83 7.49 -5.52
N ASP A 20 23.24 6.45 -6.09
CA ASP A 20 23.77 5.72 -7.25
C ASP A 20 23.13 6.15 -8.58
N ILE A 21 22.29 7.18 -8.57
CA ILE A 21 21.58 7.67 -9.76
C ILE A 21 22.22 8.97 -10.22
N ASP A 22 22.87 8.94 -11.38
CA ASP A 22 23.33 10.16 -12.04
C ASP A 22 22.20 10.75 -12.90
N ILE A 23 21.57 11.81 -12.37
CA ILE A 23 20.44 12.48 -13.02
C ILE A 23 20.88 13.15 -14.33
N SER A 24 22.14 13.55 -14.43
CA SER A 24 22.68 14.19 -15.64
C SER A 24 22.88 13.21 -16.81
N GLN A 25 22.95 11.91 -16.52
CA GLN A 25 23.19 10.85 -17.50
C GLN A 25 21.94 10.03 -17.83
N LEU A 26 20.76 10.51 -17.47
CA LEU A 26 19.52 9.80 -17.77
C LEU A 26 19.29 9.75 -19.30
N PRO A 27 18.96 8.58 -19.89
CA PRO A 27 18.90 8.37 -21.34
C PRO A 27 17.64 8.98 -22.01
N TYR A 28 16.96 9.91 -21.34
CA TYR A 28 15.67 10.46 -21.80
C TYR A 28 15.88 11.70 -22.65
N THR A 29 15.92 11.53 -23.97
CA THR A 29 16.15 12.61 -24.96
C THR A 29 15.06 13.69 -25.01
N HIS A 30 13.86 13.43 -24.49
CA HIS A 30 12.75 14.40 -24.51
C HIS A 30 12.49 15.08 -23.15
N LEU A 31 13.18 14.64 -22.10
CA LEU A 31 13.01 15.15 -20.73
C LEU A 31 14.24 15.92 -20.31
N ASN A 32 14.04 17.13 -19.77
CA ASN A 32 15.07 17.86 -19.07
C ASN A 32 14.86 17.65 -17.56
N VAL A 33 15.69 16.80 -16.96
CA VAL A 33 15.56 16.40 -15.55
C VAL A 33 16.60 17.10 -14.71
N SER A 34 16.18 17.72 -13.60
CA SER A 34 17.11 18.33 -12.63
C SER A 34 16.70 18.01 -11.19
N PHE A 35 17.65 18.11 -10.26
CA PHE A 35 17.42 17.90 -8.83
C PHE A 35 17.73 19.15 -8.03
N VAL A 36 16.84 19.50 -7.10
CA VAL A 36 17.03 20.60 -6.16
C VAL A 36 16.50 20.22 -4.78
N THR A 37 16.89 20.96 -3.76
CA THR A 37 16.23 20.85 -2.45
C THR A 37 14.94 21.67 -2.43
N ALA A 38 14.02 21.35 -1.52
CA ALA A 38 12.78 22.12 -1.35
C ALA A 38 13.02 23.61 -1.04
N HIS A 39 14.15 23.96 -0.44
CA HIS A 39 14.55 25.36 -0.24
C HIS A 39 15.02 26.01 -1.54
N ALA A 40 15.87 25.31 -2.30
CA ALA A 40 16.44 25.80 -3.54
C ALA A 40 15.44 25.83 -4.70
N SER A 41 14.28 25.16 -4.56
CA SER A 41 13.22 25.17 -5.57
C SER A 41 12.42 26.48 -5.60
N LYS A 42 12.60 27.38 -4.61
CA LYS A 42 11.88 28.65 -4.55
C LYS A 42 12.17 29.49 -5.80
N GLY A 43 11.10 29.87 -6.51
CA GLY A 43 11.19 30.63 -7.76
C GLY A 43 11.46 29.78 -9.01
N LEU A 44 11.68 28.47 -8.86
CA LEU A 44 11.74 27.54 -9.98
C LEU A 44 10.33 26.99 -10.26
N GLU A 45 10.10 26.59 -11.51
CA GLU A 45 8.90 25.88 -11.93
C GLU A 45 9.25 24.85 -13.00
N ALA A 46 8.51 23.76 -13.04
CA ALA A 46 8.65 22.72 -14.04
C ALA A 46 7.28 22.16 -14.45
N ASP A 47 7.22 21.54 -15.63
CA ASP A 47 5.99 20.93 -16.14
C ASP A 47 5.53 19.81 -15.19
N TYR A 48 6.50 19.03 -14.69
CA TYR A 48 6.28 17.96 -13.72
C TYR A 48 7.24 18.09 -12.53
N VAL A 49 6.73 17.82 -11.34
CA VAL A 49 7.55 17.76 -10.11
C VAL A 49 7.48 16.38 -9.51
N ILE A 50 8.63 15.87 -9.06
CA ILE A 50 8.74 14.64 -8.29
C ILE A 50 9.26 15.01 -6.90
N LEU A 51 8.40 14.96 -5.88
CA LEU A 51 8.80 15.12 -4.49
C LEU A 51 9.34 13.78 -3.98
N PHE A 52 10.58 13.79 -3.50
CA PHE A 52 11.30 12.60 -3.06
C PHE A 52 11.56 12.64 -1.55
N GLY A 53 11.37 11.49 -0.87
CA GLY A 53 11.72 11.32 0.54
C GLY A 53 10.77 12.05 1.49
N ILE A 54 9.47 12.05 1.16
CA ILE A 54 8.40 12.64 1.99
C ILE A 54 8.00 11.64 3.09
N ASP A 55 8.98 11.35 3.95
CA ASP A 55 8.90 10.34 5.00
C ASP A 55 8.98 10.97 6.41
N THR A 56 8.40 10.31 7.41
CA THR A 56 8.53 10.67 8.82
C THR A 56 10.00 10.75 9.24
N GLY A 57 10.40 11.88 9.83
CA GLY A 57 11.78 12.17 10.23
C GLY A 57 12.64 12.80 9.14
N SER A 58 12.19 12.76 7.88
CA SER A 58 12.82 13.48 6.75
C SER A 58 12.03 14.74 6.42
N PHE A 59 10.73 14.61 6.18
CA PHE A 59 9.83 15.70 5.83
C PHE A 59 8.48 15.50 6.52
N PRO A 60 8.12 16.28 7.57
CA PRO A 60 8.89 17.39 8.13
C PRO A 60 10.18 16.93 8.81
N SER A 61 11.22 17.74 8.69
CA SER A 61 12.43 17.54 9.48
C SER A 61 12.15 17.86 10.95
N THR A 62 12.56 16.96 11.85
CA THR A 62 12.50 17.16 13.31
C THR A 62 13.82 17.65 13.88
N ARG A 63 14.77 18.07 13.03
CA ARG A 63 16.04 18.63 13.50
C ARG A 63 15.75 19.98 14.13
N GLU A 64 15.99 20.09 15.43
CA GLU A 64 15.89 21.37 16.13
C GLU A 64 17.02 22.29 15.67
N ASN A 65 16.71 23.59 15.57
CA ASN A 65 17.74 24.61 15.37
C ASN A 65 18.61 24.69 16.62
N ASP A 66 19.84 25.19 16.47
CA ASP A 66 20.72 25.48 17.59
C ASP A 66 20.03 26.48 18.55
N GLU A 67 20.13 26.25 19.86
CA GLU A 67 19.51 27.09 20.89
C GLU A 67 19.89 28.58 20.74
N LEU A 68 21.11 28.85 20.25
CA LEU A 68 21.57 30.21 19.99
C LEU A 68 20.84 30.89 18.83
N ILE A 69 20.40 30.12 17.83
CA ILE A 69 19.67 30.64 16.67
C ILE A 69 18.23 30.97 17.09
N ASP A 70 17.63 30.15 17.96
CA ASP A 70 16.27 30.36 18.45
C ASP A 70 16.09 31.66 19.24
N ILE A 71 17.14 32.16 19.90
CA ILE A 71 17.11 33.43 20.66
C ILE A 71 17.00 34.65 19.72
N VAL A 72 17.54 34.54 18.50
CA VAL A 72 17.60 35.65 17.53
C VAL A 72 16.42 35.61 16.55
N LEU A 73 15.75 34.46 16.45
CA LEU A 73 14.58 34.30 15.60
C LEU A 73 13.32 34.93 16.24
N PRO A 74 12.41 35.47 15.44
CA PRO A 74 11.08 35.86 15.91
C PRO A 74 10.39 34.69 16.62
N ASN A 75 9.46 35.00 17.54
CA ASN A 75 8.68 33.99 18.27
C ASN A 75 8.23 32.84 17.35
N LYS A 76 8.61 31.61 17.72
CA LYS A 76 8.23 30.39 16.99
C LYS A 76 6.72 30.37 16.80
N GLU A 77 6.28 30.16 15.56
CA GLU A 77 4.87 29.99 15.27
C GLU A 77 4.29 28.81 16.05
N HIS A 78 3.11 29.03 16.66
CA HIS A 78 2.40 28.01 17.43
C HIS A 78 1.81 26.86 16.57
N PHE A 79 2.05 26.86 15.26
CA PHE A 79 1.52 25.84 14.36
C PHE A 79 2.53 24.72 14.14
N THR A 80 2.13 23.48 14.47
CA THR A 80 2.99 22.30 14.42
C THR A 80 3.63 22.13 13.04
N TYR A 81 4.97 22.14 13.00
CA TYR A 81 5.78 22.08 11.77
C TYR A 81 5.52 23.23 10.77
N GLY A 82 5.17 24.44 11.23
CA GLY A 82 4.80 25.58 10.38
C GLY A 82 5.77 25.87 9.23
N GLU A 83 7.07 25.94 9.50
CA GLU A 83 8.09 26.18 8.46
C GLU A 83 8.16 25.04 7.44
N GLU A 84 8.21 23.79 7.89
CA GLU A 84 8.26 22.62 7.00
C GLU A 84 6.98 22.50 6.16
N ARG A 85 5.82 22.91 6.69
CA ARG A 85 4.57 22.97 5.91
C ARG A 85 4.63 24.00 4.79
N ARG A 86 5.22 25.18 5.05
CA ARG A 86 5.45 26.18 4.00
C ARG A 86 6.36 25.64 2.92
N LEU A 87 7.44 24.96 3.31
CA LEU A 87 8.35 24.30 2.38
C LEU A 87 7.64 23.23 1.54
N PHE A 88 6.79 22.42 2.17
CA PHE A 88 6.00 21.43 1.47
C PHE A 88 5.08 22.09 0.42
N TYR A 89 4.38 23.14 0.82
CA TYR A 89 3.53 23.93 -0.07
C TYR A 89 4.31 24.56 -1.23
N VAL A 90 5.50 25.13 -0.96
CA VAL A 90 6.38 25.66 -2.00
C VAL A 90 6.73 24.55 -2.98
N ALA A 91 7.14 23.37 -2.50
CA ALA A 91 7.51 22.25 -3.34
C ALA A 91 6.34 21.73 -4.20
N LEU A 92 5.13 21.62 -3.63
CA LEU A 92 3.91 21.24 -4.35
C LEU A 92 3.56 22.23 -5.48
N THR A 93 3.72 23.54 -5.22
CA THR A 93 3.34 24.59 -6.17
C THR A 93 4.37 24.83 -7.29
N ARG A 94 5.48 24.07 -7.34
CA ARG A 94 6.45 24.21 -8.44
C ARG A 94 6.00 23.50 -9.72
N ALA A 95 4.99 22.63 -9.66
CA ALA A 95 4.49 21.91 -10.82
C ALA A 95 3.43 22.69 -11.59
N LYS A 96 3.55 22.74 -12.91
CA LYS A 96 2.53 23.32 -13.79
C LYS A 96 1.41 22.33 -14.12
N HIS A 97 1.72 21.04 -14.18
CA HIS A 97 0.74 20.01 -14.55
C HIS A 97 0.51 19.00 -13.43
N PHE A 98 1.54 18.25 -13.04
CA PHE A 98 1.40 17.17 -12.05
C PHE A 98 2.54 17.15 -11.05
N VAL A 99 2.19 16.82 -9.81
CA VAL A 99 3.14 16.49 -8.75
C VAL A 99 3.05 14.99 -8.47
N TYR A 100 4.19 14.32 -8.51
CA TYR A 100 4.36 12.95 -8.04
C TYR A 100 5.04 13.00 -6.68
N ILE A 101 4.49 12.27 -5.70
CA ILE A 101 5.08 12.19 -4.36
C ILE A 101 5.55 10.76 -4.12
N LEU A 102 6.83 10.62 -3.84
CA LEU A 102 7.49 9.35 -3.53
C LEU A 102 7.81 9.31 -2.04
N PHE A 103 7.30 8.27 -1.38
CA PHE A 103 7.44 8.03 0.05
C PHE A 103 7.48 6.52 0.33
N ASP A 104 8.08 6.16 1.45
CA ASP A 104 8.06 4.83 2.03
C ASP A 104 6.71 4.62 2.75
N GLY A 105 5.98 3.57 2.37
CA GLY A 105 4.68 3.25 2.95
C GLY A 105 4.71 3.03 4.46
N ASP A 106 5.81 2.47 4.98
CA ASP A 106 5.97 2.25 6.42
C ASP A 106 6.27 3.56 7.18
N LYS A 107 6.78 4.58 6.48
CA LYS A 107 7.24 5.85 7.05
C LYS A 107 6.57 7.06 6.42
N SER A 108 5.31 6.94 6.00
CA SER A 108 4.58 8.04 5.33
C SER A 108 4.54 9.32 6.17
N SER A 109 4.93 10.46 5.61
CA SER A 109 4.84 11.77 6.29
C SER A 109 3.42 12.09 6.80
N PRO A 110 3.27 12.75 7.97
CA PRO A 110 1.98 13.22 8.46
C PRO A 110 1.27 14.18 7.48
N PHE A 111 2.02 14.93 6.67
CA PHE A 111 1.44 15.85 5.69
C PHE A 111 0.59 15.14 4.63
N LEU A 112 0.96 13.91 4.26
CA LEU A 112 0.20 13.11 3.30
C LEU A 112 -1.14 12.65 3.88
N SER A 113 -1.15 12.24 5.14
CA SER A 113 -2.39 11.86 5.85
C SER A 113 -3.36 13.03 5.99
N GLU A 114 -2.85 14.25 6.15
CA GLU A 114 -3.66 15.45 6.18
C GLU A 114 -4.20 15.82 4.79
N MET A 115 -3.35 15.79 3.76
CA MET A 115 -3.78 16.02 2.37
C MET A 115 -4.89 15.05 1.95
N ALA A 116 -4.81 13.79 2.35
CA ALA A 116 -5.80 12.76 2.01
C ALA A 116 -7.24 13.11 2.47
N LYS A 117 -7.39 13.92 3.53
CA LYS A 117 -8.69 14.35 4.06
C LYS A 117 -9.42 15.32 3.14
N PHE A 118 -8.70 16.06 2.29
CA PHE A 118 -9.25 17.10 1.44
C PHE A 118 -9.73 16.60 0.07
N GLY A 119 -9.72 15.28 -0.13
CA GLY A 119 -10.17 14.65 -1.37
C GLY A 119 -9.11 14.75 -2.45
N ILE A 120 -8.29 13.70 -2.56
CA ILE A 120 -7.28 13.64 -3.62
C ILE A 120 -7.88 12.90 -4.82
N GLN A 121 -7.89 13.54 -5.99
CA GLN A 121 -7.93 12.82 -7.27
C GLN A 121 -6.55 12.19 -7.48
N HIS A 122 -6.31 11.04 -6.85
CA HIS A 122 -5.07 10.30 -7.05
C HIS A 122 -5.09 9.68 -8.45
N VAL A 123 -4.06 9.97 -9.26
CA VAL A 123 -3.61 8.99 -10.25
C VAL A 123 -2.88 7.93 -9.44
N ASP A 124 -3.65 6.95 -9.00
CA ASP A 124 -3.16 5.85 -8.21
C ASP A 124 -2.26 5.00 -9.10
N ASN A 125 -0.95 5.02 -8.80
CA ASN A 125 -0.04 4.05 -9.39
C ASN A 125 -0.63 2.67 -9.04
N LYS A 126 -0.67 1.73 -9.99
CA LYS A 126 -1.25 0.37 -9.80
C LYS A 126 -0.65 -0.42 -8.60
N LEU A 127 0.29 0.16 -7.87
CA LEU A 127 0.95 -0.29 -6.65
C LEU A 127 0.39 0.28 -5.34
N ALA A 128 -0.49 1.28 -5.34
CA ALA A 128 -1.10 1.83 -4.12
C ALA A 128 -1.91 0.86 -3.24
N PRO A 129 -2.47 -0.27 -3.75
CA PRO A 129 -2.96 -1.33 -2.89
C PRO A 129 -1.89 -1.93 -1.93
N GLN A 130 -0.60 -1.65 -2.19
CA GLN A 130 0.53 -2.00 -1.32
C GLN A 130 0.84 -0.90 -0.27
N LEU A 131 0.40 0.34 -0.49
CA LEU A 131 0.53 1.47 0.45
C LEU A 131 -0.66 1.61 1.39
N ALA A 132 -1.77 0.91 1.12
CA ALA A 132 -2.90 0.86 2.02
C ALA A 132 -2.47 0.25 3.38
N LYS A 133 -2.46 1.08 4.42
CA LYS A 133 -2.22 0.63 5.80
C LYS A 133 -3.42 -0.19 6.26
N TRP A 134 -3.24 -1.50 6.28
CA TRP A 134 -4.30 -2.44 6.63
C TRP A 134 -4.30 -2.70 8.13
N HIS A 135 -5.22 -2.08 8.87
CA HIS A 135 -5.36 -2.37 10.31
C HIS A 135 -5.63 -3.85 10.59
N CYS A 136 -5.00 -4.40 11.62
CA CYS A 136 -5.19 -5.75 12.10
C CYS A 136 -6.59 -5.90 12.70
N ASN A 137 -7.33 -6.92 12.28
CA ASN A 137 -8.69 -7.18 12.78
C ASN A 137 -8.72 -7.79 14.19
N GLN A 138 -7.64 -8.39 14.66
CA GLN A 138 -7.55 -8.97 16.01
C GLN A 138 -7.22 -7.92 17.07
N CYS A 139 -6.08 -7.24 16.96
CA CYS A 139 -5.67 -6.26 17.98
C CYS A 139 -6.19 -4.84 17.74
N LYS A 140 -6.73 -4.54 16.54
CA LYS A 140 -7.25 -3.22 16.10
C LYS A 140 -6.23 -2.08 16.04
N THR A 141 -5.10 -2.21 16.73
CA THR A 141 -4.04 -1.19 16.83
C THR A 141 -2.87 -1.46 15.90
N GLY A 142 -2.56 -2.74 15.64
CA GLY A 142 -1.44 -3.13 14.78
C GLY A 142 -1.78 -3.02 13.30
N GLU A 143 -0.75 -2.95 12.46
CA GLU A 143 -0.86 -2.91 11.00
C GLU A 143 -0.47 -4.26 10.40
N LEU A 144 -1.14 -4.69 9.34
CA LEU A 144 -0.81 -5.91 8.61
C LEU A 144 0.33 -5.62 7.63
N ARG A 145 1.50 -6.22 7.88
CA ARG A 145 2.69 -6.12 7.04
C ARG A 145 2.85 -7.33 6.13
N PRO A 146 3.08 -7.14 4.81
CA PRO A 146 3.30 -8.24 3.89
C PRO A 146 4.65 -8.92 4.17
N PHE A 147 4.71 -10.22 3.96
CA PHE A 147 5.94 -11.00 3.90
C PHE A 147 5.77 -12.18 2.94
N THR A 148 6.88 -12.63 2.36
CA THR A 148 6.88 -13.77 1.43
C THR A 148 7.39 -15.02 2.14
N THR A 149 6.63 -16.10 2.02
CA THR A 149 7.03 -17.41 2.55
C THR A 149 8.06 -18.10 1.64
N LYS A 150 8.73 -19.14 2.16
CA LYS A 150 9.62 -20.02 1.39
C LYS A 150 9.02 -20.62 0.10
N TYR A 151 7.69 -20.67 -0.01
CA TYR A 151 6.97 -21.16 -1.19
C TYR A 151 6.54 -20.01 -2.14
N ASN A 152 7.19 -18.84 -2.05
CA ASN A 152 6.87 -17.64 -2.82
C ASN A 152 5.42 -17.15 -2.69
N LYS A 153 4.78 -17.44 -1.54
CA LYS A 153 3.41 -16.99 -1.24
C LYS A 153 3.47 -15.76 -0.34
N THR A 154 2.81 -14.68 -0.76
CA THR A 154 2.65 -13.46 0.05
C THR A 154 1.58 -13.67 1.12
N LEU A 155 1.93 -13.42 2.37
CA LEU A 155 1.04 -13.40 3.53
C LEU A 155 1.22 -12.08 4.26
N TYR A 156 0.32 -11.78 5.19
CA TYR A 156 0.39 -10.60 6.04
C TYR A 156 0.46 -11.00 7.50
N LYS A 157 1.38 -10.41 8.25
CA LYS A 157 1.51 -10.56 9.72
C LYS A 157 1.23 -9.24 10.42
N CYS A 158 0.71 -9.27 11.64
CA CYS A 158 0.59 -8.06 12.44
C CYS A 158 1.96 -7.44 12.75
N SER A 159 2.06 -6.12 12.77
CA SER A 159 3.25 -5.37 13.17
C SER A 159 3.65 -5.63 14.62
N PHE A 160 2.71 -6.07 15.47
CA PHE A 160 2.95 -6.45 16.86
C PHE A 160 3.18 -7.96 17.05
N ALA A 161 3.46 -8.73 15.99
CA ALA A 161 3.90 -10.11 16.15
C ALA A 161 5.22 -10.17 16.96
N PRO A 162 5.40 -11.11 17.92
CA PRO A 162 4.53 -12.26 18.21
C PRO A 162 3.40 -11.98 19.22
N ALA A 163 3.28 -10.78 19.80
CA ALA A 163 2.21 -10.48 20.75
C ALA A 163 0.80 -10.54 20.10
N CYS A 164 0.73 -10.38 18.77
CA CYS A 164 -0.47 -10.61 17.98
C CYS A 164 -0.20 -11.63 16.87
N ASP A 165 -0.75 -12.84 17.00
CA ASP A 165 -0.58 -13.98 16.08
C ASP A 165 -1.45 -13.90 14.80
N THR A 166 -1.86 -12.69 14.41
CA THR A 166 -2.69 -12.53 13.22
C THR A 166 -1.89 -12.82 11.97
N LEU A 167 -2.37 -13.81 11.21
CA LEU A 167 -1.85 -14.18 9.90
C LEU A 167 -2.96 -14.17 8.85
N VAL A 168 -2.76 -13.40 7.79
CA VAL A 168 -3.76 -13.17 6.73
C VAL A 168 -3.19 -13.55 5.36
N ASN A 169 -4.01 -14.22 4.55
CA ASN A 169 -3.66 -14.54 3.16
C ASN A 169 -3.80 -13.32 2.24
N SER A 170 -2.98 -13.25 1.19
CA SER A 170 -3.13 -12.28 0.11
C SER A 170 -4.15 -12.73 -0.94
N CYS A 171 -4.79 -11.76 -1.59
CA CYS A 171 -5.68 -11.97 -2.73
C CYS A 171 -4.89 -12.40 -3.97
N LYS A 172 -5.43 -13.36 -4.72
CA LYS A 172 -4.81 -13.84 -5.97
C LYS A 172 -4.79 -12.80 -7.09
N HIS A 173 -5.72 -11.83 -7.07
CA HIS A 173 -5.87 -10.83 -8.12
C HIS A 173 -4.98 -9.61 -7.88
N CYS A 174 -5.09 -8.97 -6.70
CA CYS A 174 -4.39 -7.70 -6.41
C CYS A 174 -3.35 -7.78 -5.29
N LYS A 175 -3.10 -8.97 -4.72
CA LYS A 175 -2.17 -9.23 -3.60
C LYS A 175 -2.49 -8.55 -2.26
N SER A 176 -3.55 -7.75 -2.16
CA SER A 176 -4.02 -7.15 -0.90
C SER A 176 -4.54 -8.20 0.09
N PRO A 177 -4.58 -7.91 1.42
CA PRO A 177 -5.01 -8.88 2.42
C PRO A 177 -6.49 -9.25 2.29
N LEU A 178 -6.79 -10.50 2.62
CA LEU A 178 -8.13 -11.07 2.65
C LEU A 178 -8.74 -10.96 4.05
N GLU A 179 -9.95 -10.43 4.15
CA GLU A 179 -10.75 -10.44 5.37
C GLU A 179 -11.63 -11.71 5.41
N VAL A 180 -11.56 -12.47 6.50
CA VAL A 180 -12.37 -13.68 6.69
C VAL A 180 -13.73 -13.31 7.26
N HIS A 181 -14.80 -13.78 6.62
CA HIS A 181 -16.16 -13.61 7.08
C HIS A 181 -16.68 -14.87 7.78
N ALA A 182 -17.48 -14.70 8.84
CA ALA A 182 -18.04 -15.80 9.63
C ALA A 182 -18.91 -16.79 8.82
N LYS A 183 -19.42 -16.38 7.65
CA LYS A 183 -20.19 -17.24 6.73
C LYS A 183 -19.30 -18.07 5.79
N GLY A 184 -18.00 -18.14 6.06
CA GLY A 184 -17.07 -19.01 5.35
C GLY A 184 -16.67 -18.53 3.96
N PHE A 185 -16.62 -17.21 3.76
CA PHE A 185 -16.01 -16.60 2.57
C PHE A 185 -14.95 -15.59 3.01
N ARG A 186 -14.10 -15.17 2.08
CA ARG A 186 -13.08 -14.14 2.30
C ARG A 186 -13.28 -13.03 1.29
N ARG A 187 -13.20 -11.78 1.74
CA ARG A 187 -13.29 -10.60 0.88
C ARG A 187 -11.93 -9.95 0.78
N CYS A 188 -11.47 -9.63 -0.42
CA CYS A 188 -10.27 -8.82 -0.59
C CYS A 188 -10.52 -7.40 -0.11
N ARG A 189 -9.65 -6.87 0.76
CA ARG A 189 -9.73 -5.49 1.23
C ARG A 189 -9.34 -4.46 0.18
N GLY A 190 -8.60 -4.85 -0.85
CA GLY A 190 -8.17 -4.00 -1.97
C GLY A 190 -9.18 -3.97 -3.12
N CYS A 191 -9.30 -5.07 -3.87
CA CYS A 191 -10.17 -5.12 -5.06
C CYS A 191 -11.61 -5.60 -4.78
N GLY A 192 -11.94 -6.00 -3.55
CA GLY A 192 -13.29 -6.47 -3.19
C GLY A 192 -13.62 -7.91 -3.61
N GLU A 193 -12.71 -8.60 -4.30
CA GLU A 193 -12.89 -9.98 -4.78
C GLU A 193 -13.32 -10.95 -3.67
N LEU A 194 -14.19 -11.93 -4.01
CA LEU A 194 -14.75 -12.89 -3.06
C LEU A 194 -14.17 -14.30 -3.27
N GLU A 195 -13.57 -14.86 -2.22
CA GLU A 195 -13.13 -16.25 -2.20
C GLU A 195 -14.03 -17.10 -1.29
N ILE A 196 -14.61 -18.18 -1.83
CA ILE A 196 -15.37 -19.13 -1.01
C ILE A 196 -14.42 -20.02 -0.22
N GLY A 197 -14.55 -19.98 1.10
CA GLY A 197 -13.84 -20.84 2.03
C GLY A 197 -14.47 -22.23 2.10
N CYS A 198 -13.65 -23.20 2.49
CA CYS A 198 -14.08 -24.54 2.85
C CYS A 198 -14.72 -24.48 4.25
N LEU A 199 -15.97 -24.91 4.39
CA LEU A 199 -16.70 -24.89 5.67
C LEU A 199 -16.29 -26.04 6.59
N ARG A 200 -15.75 -27.13 6.04
CA ARG A 200 -15.31 -28.31 6.78
C ARG A 200 -14.02 -28.07 7.53
N CYS A 201 -13.02 -27.42 6.91
CA CYS A 201 -11.73 -27.16 7.56
C CYS A 201 -11.52 -25.71 7.98
N GLY A 202 -12.40 -24.77 7.58
CA GLY A 202 -12.33 -23.34 7.89
C GLY A 202 -11.15 -22.58 7.23
N ILE A 203 -10.09 -23.28 6.87
CA ILE A 203 -8.82 -22.71 6.39
C ILE A 203 -8.70 -22.81 4.87
N GLY A 204 -9.29 -23.84 4.25
CA GLY A 204 -9.21 -24.09 2.82
C GLY A 204 -10.00 -23.08 1.98
N THR A 205 -9.72 -23.03 0.68
CA THR A 205 -10.51 -22.31 -0.33
C THR A 205 -11.09 -23.32 -1.31
N MET A 206 -12.34 -23.10 -1.72
CA MET A 206 -13.01 -23.92 -2.73
C MET A 206 -12.49 -23.53 -4.12
N VAL A 207 -11.94 -24.50 -4.84
CA VAL A 207 -11.37 -24.32 -6.18
C VAL A 207 -12.05 -25.26 -7.17
N ALA A 208 -12.28 -24.79 -8.40
CA ALA A 208 -12.83 -25.62 -9.45
C ALA A 208 -11.90 -26.81 -9.74
N ARG A 209 -12.49 -27.99 -9.93
CA ARG A 209 -11.84 -29.24 -10.30
C ARG A 209 -12.60 -29.83 -11.47
N CYS A 210 -11.89 -30.09 -12.56
CA CYS A 210 -12.37 -30.90 -13.66
C CYS A 210 -11.79 -32.30 -13.46
N GLU A 211 -12.62 -33.33 -13.52
CA GLU A 211 -12.12 -34.69 -13.68
C GLU A 211 -11.92 -34.98 -15.16
N ASN A 212 -10.99 -35.89 -15.47
CA ASN A 212 -10.71 -36.33 -16.85
C ASN A 212 -11.80 -37.28 -17.40
N ASP A 213 -12.93 -37.42 -16.70
CA ASP A 213 -14.06 -38.25 -17.10
C ASP A 213 -15.12 -37.36 -17.77
N PRO A 214 -15.44 -37.58 -19.07
CA PRO A 214 -16.43 -36.78 -19.79
C PRO A 214 -17.86 -36.85 -19.21
N ASN A 215 -18.16 -37.83 -18.34
CA ASN A 215 -19.47 -37.96 -17.70
C ASN A 215 -19.56 -37.28 -16.31
N ARG A 216 -18.46 -36.74 -15.77
CA ARG A 216 -18.47 -36.06 -14.47
C ARG A 216 -18.49 -34.54 -14.62
N GLU A 217 -19.52 -33.94 -14.06
CA GLU A 217 -19.64 -32.48 -13.99
C GLU A 217 -18.49 -31.86 -13.20
N THR A 218 -18.06 -30.67 -13.62
CA THR A 218 -17.10 -29.85 -12.86
C THR A 218 -17.64 -29.59 -11.45
N PHE A 219 -16.78 -29.68 -10.44
CA PHE A 219 -17.17 -29.40 -9.06
C PHE A 219 -16.13 -28.51 -8.38
N TYR A 220 -16.49 -27.96 -7.22
CA TYR A 220 -15.56 -27.18 -6.41
C TYR A 220 -15.08 -28.03 -5.23
N GLY A 221 -13.78 -28.24 -5.12
CA GLY A 221 -13.14 -28.99 -4.04
C GLY A 221 -12.26 -28.12 -3.16
N CYS A 222 -12.06 -28.51 -1.90
CA CYS A 222 -11.12 -27.84 -1.01
C CYS A 222 -9.68 -27.92 -1.54
N ASN A 223 -8.97 -26.79 -1.59
CA ASN A 223 -7.57 -26.74 -2.01
C ASN A 223 -6.58 -27.44 -1.05
N ARG A 224 -7.02 -27.81 0.17
CA ARG A 224 -6.24 -28.64 1.10
C ARG A 224 -6.44 -30.14 0.88
N PHE A 225 -7.22 -30.54 -0.12
CA PHE A 225 -7.30 -31.94 -0.53
C PHE A 225 -5.93 -32.41 -1.02
N ARG A 226 -5.46 -33.53 -0.46
CA ARG A 226 -4.25 -34.23 -0.85
C ARG A 226 -4.62 -35.71 -1.00
N PRO A 227 -4.37 -36.33 -2.17
CA PRO A 227 -4.51 -37.77 -2.30
C PRO A 227 -3.63 -38.47 -1.25
N SER A 228 -4.08 -39.61 -0.73
CA SER A 228 -3.27 -40.50 0.13
C SER A 228 -2.78 -39.94 1.48
N THR A 229 -3.42 -38.90 2.02
CA THR A 229 -3.19 -38.44 3.41
C THR A 229 -4.48 -38.42 4.22
N ASP A 230 -4.49 -38.99 5.42
CA ASP A 230 -5.70 -39.05 6.28
C ASP A 230 -6.20 -37.67 6.71
N ASP A 231 -5.29 -36.71 6.95
CA ASP A 231 -5.65 -35.33 7.33
C ASP A 231 -6.13 -34.46 6.16
N SER A 232 -6.43 -35.05 5.01
CA SER A 232 -6.91 -34.31 3.83
C SER A 232 -8.36 -33.86 3.98
N CYS A 233 -8.61 -32.59 3.66
CA CYS A 233 -9.98 -32.09 3.62
C CYS A 233 -10.67 -32.53 2.32
N ARG A 234 -11.71 -33.35 2.44
CA ARG A 234 -12.48 -33.90 1.30
C ARG A 234 -13.83 -33.19 1.05
N GLU A 235 -13.99 -31.94 1.49
CA GLU A 235 -15.19 -31.17 1.11
C GLU A 235 -15.15 -30.90 -0.39
N ASN A 236 -16.23 -31.28 -1.07
CA ASN A 236 -16.58 -30.87 -2.42
C ASN A 236 -18.02 -30.37 -2.45
N ILE A 237 -18.32 -29.48 -3.40
CA ILE A 237 -19.65 -28.93 -3.62
C ILE A 237 -19.90 -28.80 -5.12
N THR A 238 -21.17 -28.88 -5.51
CA THR A 238 -21.61 -28.67 -6.90
C THR A 238 -21.45 -27.20 -7.32
N ILE A 239 -21.43 -26.94 -8.63
CA ILE A 239 -21.40 -25.58 -9.20
C ILE A 239 -22.55 -24.73 -8.64
N LYS A 240 -23.78 -25.25 -8.68
CA LYS A 240 -24.97 -24.59 -8.14
C LYS A 240 -24.81 -24.19 -6.66
N SER A 241 -24.18 -25.05 -5.85
CA SER A 241 -23.93 -24.76 -4.43
C SER A 241 -22.85 -23.69 -4.26
N TYR A 242 -21.80 -23.70 -5.09
CA TYR A 242 -20.76 -22.68 -5.09
C TYR A 242 -21.32 -21.31 -5.48
N GLU A 243 -22.11 -21.24 -6.55
CA GLU A 243 -22.78 -20.02 -7.00
C GLU A 243 -23.71 -19.45 -5.94
N LEU A 244 -24.49 -20.30 -5.27
CA LEU A 244 -25.35 -19.87 -4.16
C LEU A 244 -24.52 -19.24 -3.02
N ARG A 245 -23.36 -19.82 -2.68
CA ARG A 245 -22.45 -19.27 -1.66
C ARG A 245 -21.88 -17.92 -2.11
N ILE A 246 -21.50 -17.76 -3.39
CA ILE A 246 -21.06 -16.48 -3.96
C ILE A 246 -22.17 -15.43 -3.88
N GLN A 247 -23.39 -15.75 -4.32
CA GLN A 247 -24.52 -14.83 -4.27
C GLN A 247 -24.85 -14.39 -2.83
N THR A 248 -24.80 -15.34 -1.90
CA THR A 248 -25.00 -15.07 -0.47
C THR A 248 -23.90 -14.15 0.08
N ALA A 249 -22.64 -14.42 -0.25
CA ALA A 249 -21.51 -13.58 0.13
C ALA A 249 -21.65 -12.16 -0.43
N ALA A 250 -22.00 -12.02 -1.71
CA ALA A 250 -22.21 -10.73 -2.35
C ALA A 250 -23.34 -9.91 -1.70
N LYS A 251 -24.46 -10.55 -1.35
CA LYS A 251 -25.57 -9.91 -0.62
C LYS A 251 -25.13 -9.42 0.77
N LEU A 252 -24.39 -10.24 1.52
CA LEU A 252 -23.90 -9.89 2.85
C LEU A 252 -22.90 -8.74 2.83
N VAL A 253 -22.09 -8.65 1.79
CA VAL A 253 -21.15 -7.54 1.60
C VAL A 253 -21.88 -6.23 1.29
N LYS A 254 -22.92 -6.28 0.44
CA LYS A 254 -23.74 -5.10 0.11
C LYS A 254 -24.51 -4.54 1.30
N ASN A 255 -25.04 -5.39 2.18
CA ASN A 255 -25.82 -4.94 3.35
C ASN A 255 -24.98 -4.34 4.49
N LYS A 256 -23.65 -4.43 4.42
CA LYS A 256 -22.70 -3.87 5.41
C LYS A 256 -21.97 -2.61 4.93
N SER A 257 -22.21 -2.20 3.68
CA SER A 257 -21.64 -0.97 3.09
C SER A 257 -22.63 0.17 3.25
#